data_AF-A0A517ZBS6-F1
#
_entry.id   AF-A0A517ZBS6-F1
#
_cell.length_a   1.000
_cell.length_b   1.000
_cell.length_c   1.000
_cell.angle_alpha   90.00
_cell.angle_beta   90.00
_cell.angle_gamma   90.00
#
_symmetry.space_group_name_H-M   'P 1'
#
loop_
_entity.id
_entity.type
_entity.pdbx_description
1 polymer ?
#
loop_
_entity_poly.entity_id
_entity_poly.type
_entity_poly.pdbx_seq_one_letter_code
_entity_poly.pdbx_strand_id
1 'polypeptide(L)'
;MNVTPIVGLEVHVQLLTQSKLFCGCVNRFNPDHPNTQTCPVCLGMPGSLPVMNREAFRLAVTTATALNCEIARFTKWDRKQYYYPDLPKGYQISQYDLPFSHDGWLDVKVEEEVPVRVRILRVHLEEDAGKNIHDESGRGADSQVDLNRTGTPLLEIVSQPDIRTAAQARVYLEELHLLLTYLGVSDCNMQEGSLRCDANVNLHIEQDGEKIATPIVEVKNLNSFRGVEAAIEYEIVRQQREFEKTGRKLGDPGVEKETRGWNADRGVSFAQRGKEEASDYRYFPDPDLVPIIVTDEEVEEIRSAQRELPAARRERFENELGLSAYDASVIINQGAEFASYFETVASTCGDAKQAANWVSQDVLRELNERKVGIDEFPLPAGVLGTLLQRIVAGEITVKSGRELFAILLEEADGGTAPSVERIDPLIDEKGLRVVKDTGALEAAIDAALADSPKAVEDFRAGKQQAIGPVIGKVMKQLKGADAKAVRERIIERLSE
;
A
#
# COMPACT_ATOMS: atom_id res chain seq x y z
N MET A 1 22.35 29.88 1.23
CA MET A 1 22.72 28.51 0.87
C MET A 1 21.43 27.76 0.63
N ASN A 2 21.23 27.25 -0.58
CA ASN A 2 20.07 26.45 -0.92
C ASN A 2 20.47 24.97 -0.81
N VAL A 3 19.69 24.16 -0.10
CA VAL A 3 20.01 22.74 0.15
C VAL A 3 18.92 21.88 -0.46
N THR A 4 19.31 21.01 -1.39
CA THR A 4 18.43 20.05 -2.03
C THR A 4 18.85 18.64 -1.65
N PRO A 5 18.01 17.88 -0.91
CA PRO A 5 18.24 16.47 -0.69
C PRO A 5 18.15 15.69 -2.01
N ILE A 6 19.00 14.69 -2.15
CA ILE A 6 19.09 13.78 -3.28
C ILE A 6 19.08 12.37 -2.68
N VAL A 7 17.94 11.70 -2.82
CA VAL A 7 17.71 10.40 -2.17
C VAL A 7 17.46 9.33 -3.23
N GLY A 8 18.18 8.22 -3.11
CA GLY A 8 17.90 6.96 -3.82
C GLY A 8 17.54 5.87 -2.81
N LEU A 9 16.63 4.98 -3.18
CA LEU A 9 16.18 3.88 -2.33
C LEU A 9 16.50 2.55 -3.00
N GLU A 10 17.00 1.62 -2.20
CA GLU A 10 17.24 0.23 -2.56
C GLU A 10 16.26 -0.61 -1.76
N VAL A 11 15.30 -1.23 -2.44
CA VAL A 11 14.20 -1.97 -1.81
C VAL A 11 14.32 -3.45 -2.15
N HIS A 12 14.40 -4.29 -1.12
CA HIS A 12 14.41 -5.75 -1.28
C HIS A 12 13.05 -6.32 -0.91
N VAL A 13 12.52 -7.18 -1.78
CA VAL A 13 11.18 -7.76 -1.67
C VAL A 13 11.26 -9.28 -1.78
N GLN A 14 10.83 -10.02 -0.77
CA GLN A 14 10.74 -11.49 -0.84
C GLN A 14 9.51 -11.89 -1.65
N LEU A 15 9.70 -12.72 -2.67
CA LEU A 15 8.60 -13.13 -3.54
C LEU A 15 7.79 -14.27 -2.93
N LEU A 16 6.47 -14.23 -3.11
CA LEU A 16 5.50 -15.25 -2.69
C LEU A 16 5.51 -16.47 -3.63
N THR A 17 6.60 -17.22 -3.63
CA THR A 17 6.71 -18.49 -4.34
C THR A 17 6.54 -19.69 -3.41
N GLN A 18 6.14 -20.84 -3.95
CA GLN A 18 6.06 -22.08 -3.16
C GLN A 18 7.44 -22.65 -2.82
N SER A 19 8.41 -22.54 -3.74
CA SER A 19 9.79 -23.01 -3.57
C SER A 19 10.81 -21.88 -3.66
N LYS A 20 12.01 -22.14 -3.14
CA LYS A 20 13.16 -21.23 -3.20
C LYS A 20 13.59 -20.91 -4.64
N LEU A 21 14.47 -19.92 -4.81
CA LEU A 21 14.87 -19.39 -6.13
C LEU A 21 15.67 -20.40 -6.94
N PHE A 22 16.53 -21.17 -6.28
CA PHE A 22 17.46 -22.09 -6.95
C PHE A 22 17.35 -23.55 -6.50
N CYS A 23 16.35 -23.89 -5.67
CA CYS A 23 16.14 -25.27 -5.20
C CYS A 23 14.68 -25.56 -4.84
N GLY A 24 14.35 -26.84 -4.66
CA GLY A 24 12.99 -27.30 -4.36
C GLY A 24 12.57 -27.19 -2.89
N CYS A 25 13.34 -26.53 -2.02
CA CYS A 25 12.91 -26.30 -0.64
C CYS A 25 11.67 -25.42 -0.61
N VAL A 26 10.76 -25.73 0.32
CA VAL A 26 9.63 -24.87 0.62
C VAL A 26 10.10 -23.47 1.03
N ASN A 27 9.40 -22.45 0.54
CA ASN A 27 9.64 -21.04 0.85
C ASN A 27 8.52 -20.53 1.78
N ARG A 28 8.45 -21.08 3.00
CA ARG A 28 7.56 -20.52 4.04
C ARG A 28 8.32 -19.54 4.90
N PHE A 29 7.67 -18.42 5.16
CA PHE A 29 8.13 -17.46 6.13
C PHE A 29 8.05 -18.02 7.56
N ASN A 30 8.93 -17.57 8.46
CA ASN A 30 8.98 -17.93 9.89
C ASN A 30 8.65 -19.41 10.23
N PRO A 31 9.48 -20.38 9.84
CA PRO A 31 9.29 -21.77 10.26
C PRO A 31 9.44 -21.95 11.78
N ASP A 32 8.72 -22.93 12.34
CA ASP A 32 8.72 -23.23 13.78
C ASP A 32 10.11 -23.58 14.34
N HIS A 33 10.99 -24.14 13.50
CA HIS A 33 12.31 -24.63 13.91
C HIS A 33 13.42 -24.21 12.93
N PRO A 34 14.62 -23.88 13.45
CA PRO A 34 15.77 -23.46 12.64
C PRO A 34 16.23 -24.59 11.71
N ASN A 35 16.74 -24.22 10.53
CA ASN A 35 17.35 -25.12 9.55
C ASN A 35 16.48 -26.29 9.04
N THR A 36 15.15 -26.20 9.12
CA THR A 36 14.19 -27.22 8.63
C THR A 36 13.81 -27.08 7.16
N GLN A 37 14.03 -25.90 6.57
CA GLN A 37 13.72 -25.59 5.17
C GLN A 37 15.00 -25.54 4.33
N THR A 38 15.87 -26.55 4.48
CA THR A 38 17.19 -26.58 3.85
C THR A 38 17.39 -27.83 2.99
N CYS A 39 18.31 -27.75 2.03
CA CYS A 39 18.74 -28.86 1.18
C CYS A 39 20.20 -28.67 0.76
N PRO A 40 20.85 -29.68 0.15
CA PRO A 40 22.24 -29.57 -0.28
C PRO A 40 22.56 -28.34 -1.14
N VAL A 41 21.63 -27.90 -2.01
CA VAL A 41 21.82 -26.74 -2.89
C VAL A 41 21.90 -25.43 -2.10
N CYS A 42 20.90 -25.12 -1.26
CA CYS A 42 20.90 -23.87 -0.50
C CYS A 42 21.93 -23.88 0.64
N LEU A 43 22.37 -25.05 1.08
CA LEU A 43 23.49 -25.21 2.02
C LEU A 43 24.86 -25.14 1.33
N GLY A 44 24.93 -25.01 0.00
CA GLY A 44 26.21 -24.95 -0.72
C GLY A 44 27.06 -26.21 -0.58
N MET A 45 26.43 -27.39 -0.45
CA MET A 45 27.15 -28.65 -0.30
C MET A 45 27.94 -28.99 -1.58
N PRO A 46 29.13 -29.61 -1.46
CA PRO A 46 29.93 -29.99 -2.62
C PRO A 46 29.14 -30.84 -3.63
N GLY A 47 29.18 -30.45 -4.91
CA GLY A 47 28.50 -31.15 -6.00
C GLY A 47 27.03 -30.79 -6.20
N SER A 48 26.48 -29.87 -5.40
CA SER A 48 25.14 -29.31 -5.62
C SER A 48 25.14 -28.24 -6.72
N LEU A 49 24.04 -28.13 -7.46
CA LEU A 49 23.86 -27.16 -8.55
C LEU A 49 22.52 -26.41 -8.40
N PRO A 50 22.49 -25.11 -8.71
CA PRO A 50 21.26 -24.31 -8.70
C PRO A 50 20.34 -24.64 -9.87
N VAL A 51 19.02 -24.59 -9.64
CA VAL A 51 18.00 -24.67 -10.71
C VAL A 51 17.00 -23.54 -10.51
N MET A 52 16.95 -22.61 -11.47
CA MET A 52 16.12 -21.41 -11.39
C MET A 52 14.62 -21.73 -11.31
N ASN A 53 13.94 -21.05 -10.40
CA ASN A 53 12.50 -21.07 -10.24
C ASN A 53 11.82 -20.18 -11.30
N ARG A 54 11.06 -20.80 -12.22
CA ARG A 54 10.31 -20.11 -13.28
C ARG A 54 9.26 -19.15 -12.74
N GLU A 55 8.59 -19.51 -11.64
CA GLU A 55 7.57 -18.66 -11.04
C GLU A 55 8.17 -17.40 -10.42
N ALA A 56 9.33 -17.52 -9.75
CA ALA A 56 10.06 -16.36 -9.25
C ALA A 56 10.40 -15.37 -10.37
N PHE A 57 10.85 -15.88 -11.53
CA PHE A 57 11.12 -15.06 -12.71
C PHE A 57 9.85 -14.42 -13.28
N ARG A 58 8.73 -15.16 -13.35
CA ARG A 58 7.43 -14.62 -13.79
C ARG A 58 6.95 -13.49 -12.89
N LEU A 59 7.03 -13.64 -11.56
CA LEU A 59 6.67 -12.59 -10.60
C LEU A 59 7.60 -11.37 -10.73
N ALA A 60 8.89 -11.58 -10.96
CA ALA A 60 9.85 -10.50 -11.20
C ALA A 60 9.53 -9.69 -12.47
N VAL A 61 9.23 -10.38 -13.59
CA VAL A 61 8.79 -9.71 -14.83
C VAL A 61 7.46 -8.99 -14.63
N THR A 62 6.53 -9.58 -13.87
CA THR A 62 5.24 -8.93 -13.51
C THR A 62 5.49 -7.61 -12.78
N THR A 63 6.37 -7.60 -11.78
CA THR A 63 6.71 -6.38 -11.06
C THR A 63 7.41 -5.36 -11.96
N ALA A 64 8.37 -5.79 -12.77
CA ALA A 64 9.12 -4.90 -13.65
C ALA A 64 8.21 -4.21 -14.69
N THR A 65 7.29 -4.94 -15.32
CA THR A 65 6.34 -4.35 -16.28
C THR A 65 5.35 -3.42 -15.60
N ALA A 66 4.90 -3.74 -14.38
CA ALA A 66 4.03 -2.86 -13.60
C ALA A 66 4.73 -1.56 -13.13
N LEU A 67 6.06 -1.62 -12.96
CA LEU A 67 6.94 -0.47 -12.74
C LEU A 67 7.43 0.16 -14.06
N ASN A 68 6.78 -0.15 -15.18
CA ASN A 68 7.06 0.41 -16.50
C ASN A 68 8.51 0.23 -16.97
N CYS A 69 9.22 -0.79 -16.47
CA CYS A 69 10.59 -1.08 -16.88
C CYS A 69 10.63 -1.67 -18.30
N GLU A 70 11.71 -1.40 -19.01
CA GLU A 70 12.08 -2.13 -20.21
C GLU A 70 12.57 -3.54 -19.83
N ILE A 71 12.08 -4.57 -20.53
CA ILE A 71 12.48 -5.96 -20.28
C ILE A 71 13.53 -6.38 -21.31
N ALA A 72 14.69 -6.80 -20.82
CA ALA A 72 15.77 -7.28 -21.65
C ALA A 72 15.45 -8.67 -22.23
N ARG A 73 15.61 -8.82 -23.55
CA ARG A 73 15.43 -10.12 -24.24
C ARG A 73 16.45 -11.17 -23.83
N PHE A 74 17.58 -10.74 -23.29
CA PHE A 74 18.67 -11.59 -22.86
C PHE A 74 19.14 -11.12 -21.49
N THR A 75 19.25 -12.05 -20.55
CA THR A 75 19.83 -11.79 -19.23
C THR A 75 20.62 -13.01 -18.75
N LYS A 76 21.47 -12.80 -17.75
CA LYS A 76 22.30 -13.84 -17.13
C LYS A 76 22.31 -13.69 -15.61
N TRP A 77 22.79 -14.74 -14.96
CA TRP A 77 23.07 -14.76 -13.53
C TRP A 77 24.55 -14.47 -13.28
N ASP A 78 24.84 -13.87 -12.14
CA ASP A 78 26.18 -13.49 -11.70
C ASP A 78 26.41 -13.92 -10.26
N ARG A 79 27.66 -14.23 -9.92
CA ARG A 79 28.07 -14.49 -8.53
C ARG A 79 28.62 -13.23 -7.90
N LYS A 80 27.96 -12.74 -6.85
CA LYS A 80 28.46 -11.71 -5.94
C LYS A 80 29.24 -12.38 -4.82
N GLN A 81 30.56 -12.28 -4.85
CA GLN A 81 31.46 -12.98 -3.93
C GLN A 81 31.63 -12.21 -2.61
N TYR A 82 31.23 -12.81 -1.49
CA TYR A 82 31.55 -12.33 -0.15
C TYR A 82 31.37 -13.44 0.88
N TYR A 83 32.17 -13.38 1.95
CA TYR A 83 32.14 -14.38 3.01
C TYR A 83 31.39 -13.85 4.22
N TYR A 84 30.28 -14.51 4.55
CA TYR A 84 29.54 -14.24 5.77
C TYR A 84 28.83 -15.53 6.25
N PRO A 85 28.67 -15.78 7.57
CA PRO A 85 28.18 -17.06 8.07
C PRO A 85 26.77 -17.47 7.59
N ASP A 86 25.92 -16.51 7.22
CA ASP A 86 24.58 -16.77 6.71
C ASP A 86 24.52 -17.04 5.19
N LEU A 87 25.67 -16.97 4.51
CA LEU A 87 25.82 -17.22 3.08
C LEU A 87 26.72 -18.44 2.84
N PRO A 88 26.18 -19.66 2.92
CA PRO A 88 26.98 -20.89 2.98
C PRO A 88 27.77 -21.17 1.70
N LYS A 89 27.34 -20.64 0.54
CA LYS A 89 28.05 -20.79 -0.74
C LYS A 89 29.32 -19.93 -0.84
N GLY A 90 29.49 -18.92 0.01
CA GLY A 90 30.54 -17.90 -0.13
C GLY A 90 30.32 -16.93 -1.30
N TYR A 91 29.18 -17.04 -1.99
CA TYR A 91 28.70 -16.10 -3.00
C TYR A 91 27.17 -16.12 -3.04
N GLN A 92 26.59 -14.98 -3.38
CA GLN A 92 25.16 -14.80 -3.64
C GLN A 92 24.95 -14.82 -5.16
N ILE A 93 24.03 -15.63 -5.65
CA ILE A 93 23.59 -15.56 -7.04
C ILE A 93 22.65 -14.36 -7.18
N SER A 94 23.02 -13.43 -8.06
CA SER A 94 22.32 -12.18 -8.34
C SER A 94 22.44 -11.86 -9.84
N GLN A 95 22.15 -10.63 -10.26
CA GLN A 95 22.36 -10.14 -11.61
C GLN A 95 23.16 -8.85 -11.54
N TYR A 96 24.17 -8.65 -12.41
CA TYR A 96 25.01 -7.46 -12.33
C TYR A 96 24.88 -6.55 -13.56
N ASP A 97 25.65 -6.79 -14.61
CA ASP A 97 25.76 -5.93 -15.79
C ASP A 97 24.61 -6.10 -16.80
N LEU A 98 23.93 -7.24 -16.78
CA LEU A 98 22.79 -7.54 -17.67
C LEU A 98 21.53 -7.91 -16.85
N PRO A 99 20.97 -6.98 -16.05
CA PRO A 99 19.70 -7.23 -15.37
C PRO A 99 18.58 -7.49 -16.39
N PHE A 100 17.57 -8.26 -15.99
CA PHE A 100 16.46 -8.55 -16.89
C PHE A 100 15.54 -7.34 -17.13
N SER A 101 15.65 -6.28 -16.33
CA SER A 101 14.90 -5.05 -16.55
C SER A 101 15.65 -3.78 -16.12
N HIS A 102 15.33 -2.66 -16.76
CA HIS A 102 15.92 -1.34 -16.50
C HIS A 102 14.97 -0.20 -16.89
N ASP A 103 15.33 1.04 -16.51
CA ASP A 103 14.70 2.29 -16.95
C ASP A 103 13.16 2.37 -16.78
N GLY A 104 12.67 1.90 -15.64
CA GLY A 104 11.27 2.05 -15.25
C GLY A 104 10.95 3.36 -14.56
N TRP A 105 9.73 3.46 -14.01
CA TRP A 105 9.29 4.60 -13.21
C TRP A 105 8.03 4.29 -12.39
N LEU A 106 7.88 5.02 -11.29
CA LEU A 106 6.70 5.06 -10.44
C LEU A 106 6.35 6.53 -10.14
N ASP A 107 5.11 6.92 -10.41
CA ASP A 107 4.62 8.27 -10.09
C ASP A 107 4.16 8.31 -8.64
N VAL A 108 4.57 9.35 -7.91
CA VAL A 108 4.25 9.55 -6.49
C VAL A 108 3.66 10.93 -6.28
N LYS A 109 2.65 11.05 -5.43
CA LYS A 109 1.98 12.33 -5.14
C LYS A 109 1.93 12.55 -3.63
N VAL A 110 2.61 13.58 -3.16
CA VAL A 110 2.56 14.02 -1.76
C VAL A 110 1.45 15.06 -1.63
N GLU A 111 0.34 14.72 -0.99
CA GLU A 111 -0.77 15.66 -0.69
C GLU A 111 -1.22 16.49 -1.91
N GLU A 112 -1.23 17.83 -1.81
CA GLU A 112 -1.58 18.78 -2.87
C GLU A 112 -0.41 19.12 -3.81
N GLU A 113 0.75 18.46 -3.66
CA GLU A 113 1.90 18.67 -4.55
C GLU A 113 1.64 18.10 -5.96
N VAL A 114 2.41 18.62 -6.91
CA VAL A 114 2.47 18.08 -8.27
C VAL A 114 3.05 16.66 -8.19
N PRO A 115 2.44 15.66 -8.87
CA PRO A 115 3.01 14.32 -8.94
C PRO A 115 4.45 14.36 -9.45
N VAL A 116 5.33 13.61 -8.78
CA VAL A 116 6.72 13.45 -9.13
C VAL A 116 6.92 12.05 -9.69
N ARG A 117 7.60 11.96 -10.83
CA ARG A 117 8.04 10.68 -11.38
C ARG A 117 9.36 10.28 -10.74
N VAL A 118 9.36 9.18 -10.00
CA VAL A 118 10.59 8.54 -9.50
C VAL A 118 10.99 7.46 -10.49
N ARG A 119 12.11 7.66 -11.18
CA ARG A 119 12.61 6.63 -12.12
C ARG A 119 13.16 5.43 -11.36
N ILE A 120 13.01 4.26 -11.95
CA ILE A 120 13.57 2.99 -11.47
C ILE A 120 14.79 2.69 -12.33
N LEU A 121 15.95 2.55 -11.69
CA LEU A 121 17.18 2.18 -12.39
C LEU A 121 17.07 0.74 -12.92
N ARG A 122 16.61 -0.17 -12.06
CA ARG A 122 16.49 -1.60 -12.36
C ARG A 122 15.62 -2.33 -11.34
N VAL A 123 15.07 -3.46 -11.78
CA VAL A 123 14.45 -4.49 -10.96
C VAL A 123 15.12 -5.80 -11.32
N HIS A 124 15.72 -6.47 -10.35
CA HIS A 124 16.45 -7.71 -10.62
C HIS A 124 16.29 -8.74 -9.52
N LEU A 125 16.56 -10.00 -9.87
CA LEU A 125 16.48 -11.11 -8.93
C LEU A 125 17.82 -11.42 -8.28
N GLU A 126 17.74 -11.79 -7.02
CA GLU A 126 18.83 -12.41 -6.28
C GLU A 126 18.28 -13.39 -5.25
N GLU A 127 19.16 -14.21 -4.67
CA GLU A 127 18.78 -15.05 -3.55
C GLU A 127 19.04 -14.36 -2.21
N ASP A 128 18.16 -14.55 -1.23
CA ASP A 128 18.38 -14.02 0.11
C ASP A 128 19.40 -14.87 0.90
N ALA A 129 20.07 -14.22 1.86
CA ALA A 129 20.94 -14.87 2.83
C ALA A 129 20.14 -15.44 4.01
N GLY A 130 20.80 -16.26 4.83
CA GLY A 130 20.25 -16.75 6.09
C GLY A 130 20.10 -15.64 7.13
N LYS A 131 19.84 -16.03 8.38
CA LYS A 131 19.74 -15.12 9.53
C LYS A 131 20.84 -15.45 10.54
N ASN A 132 21.56 -14.43 10.97
CA ASN A 132 22.45 -14.51 12.13
C ASN A 132 21.70 -14.03 13.39
N ILE A 133 21.78 -14.80 14.46
CA ILE A 133 21.23 -14.46 15.78
C ILE A 133 22.41 -14.34 16.74
N HIS A 134 22.59 -13.13 17.29
CA HIS A 134 23.66 -12.82 18.23
C HIS A 134 23.10 -12.83 19.66
N ASP A 135 23.89 -13.29 20.62
CA ASP A 135 23.51 -13.21 22.04
C ASP A 135 23.58 -11.76 22.53
N GLU A 136 22.42 -11.14 22.74
CA GLU A 136 22.29 -9.76 23.22
C GLU A 136 22.68 -9.58 24.71
N SER A 137 22.88 -10.67 25.47
CA SER A 137 23.23 -10.61 26.89
C SER A 137 24.66 -10.12 27.16
N GLY A 138 25.48 -9.99 26.10
CA GLY A 138 26.89 -9.62 26.19
C GLY A 138 27.77 -10.67 26.88
N ARG A 139 27.23 -11.87 27.15
CA ARG A 139 27.94 -13.01 27.78
C ARG A 139 28.22 -14.16 26.82
N GLY A 140 27.51 -14.26 25.71
CA GLY A 140 27.75 -15.24 24.66
C GLY A 140 28.83 -14.80 23.68
N ALA A 141 29.79 -15.68 23.43
CA ALA A 141 30.83 -15.48 22.42
C ALA A 141 30.40 -15.95 21.00
N ASP A 142 29.29 -16.69 20.91
CA ASP A 142 28.90 -17.41 19.69
C ASP A 142 27.69 -16.77 19.01
N SER A 143 27.65 -16.86 17.68
CA SER A 143 26.49 -16.48 16.87
C SER A 143 25.82 -17.74 16.32
N GLN A 144 24.49 -17.75 16.30
CA GLN A 144 23.71 -18.87 15.77
C GLN A 144 23.26 -18.53 14.34
N VAL A 145 23.40 -19.49 13.43
CA VAL A 145 23.03 -19.34 12.02
C VAL A 145 21.78 -20.15 11.72
N ASP A 146 20.75 -19.48 11.22
CA ASP A 146 19.56 -20.13 10.65
C ASP A 146 19.51 -19.91 9.13
N LEU A 147 19.62 -21.01 8.38
CA LEU A 147 19.66 -21.05 6.92
C LEU A 147 18.29 -21.34 6.29
N ASN A 148 17.21 -21.31 7.09
CA ASN A 148 15.84 -21.42 6.58
C ASN A 148 15.53 -20.41 5.46
N ARG A 149 16.05 -19.18 5.58
CA ARG A 149 15.85 -18.09 4.60
C ARG A 149 16.82 -18.14 3.41
N THR A 150 17.94 -18.84 3.54
CA THR A 150 18.96 -18.90 2.48
C THR A 150 18.37 -19.47 1.20
N GLY A 151 18.47 -18.75 0.09
CA GLY A 151 17.93 -19.15 -1.21
C GLY A 151 16.50 -18.67 -1.49
N THR A 152 15.85 -17.97 -0.56
CA THR A 152 14.53 -17.35 -0.80
C THR A 152 14.62 -16.37 -1.98
N PRO A 153 13.65 -16.36 -2.93
CA PRO A 153 13.69 -15.41 -4.04
C PRO A 153 13.51 -13.99 -3.55
N LEU A 154 14.44 -13.13 -3.94
CA LEU A 154 14.48 -11.74 -3.56
C LEU A 154 14.51 -10.87 -4.81
N LEU A 155 13.66 -9.86 -4.84
CA LEU A 155 13.64 -8.82 -5.85
C LEU A 155 14.32 -7.58 -5.29
N GLU A 156 15.36 -7.07 -5.94
CA GLU A 156 15.97 -5.79 -5.61
C GLU A 156 15.51 -4.73 -6.62
N ILE A 157 14.79 -3.73 -6.10
CA ILE A 157 14.24 -2.59 -6.83
C ILE A 157 15.06 -1.36 -6.45
N VAL A 158 15.82 -0.83 -7.40
CA VAL A 158 16.71 0.32 -7.17
C VAL A 158 16.13 1.54 -7.86
N SER A 159 15.82 2.59 -7.09
CA SER A 159 15.39 3.85 -7.68
C SER A 159 16.56 4.69 -8.18
N GLN A 160 16.31 5.51 -9.19
CA GLN A 160 17.17 6.65 -9.48
C GLN A 160 17.09 7.65 -8.31
N PRO A 161 18.12 8.47 -8.09
CA PRO A 161 18.12 9.44 -7.01
C PRO A 161 17.26 10.67 -7.35
N ASP A 162 15.97 10.46 -7.61
CA ASP A 162 14.98 11.46 -8.02
C ASP A 162 14.18 12.03 -6.84
N ILE A 163 14.23 11.37 -5.68
CA ILE A 163 13.53 11.80 -4.47
C ILE A 163 14.23 13.03 -3.86
N ARG A 164 13.45 14.05 -3.49
CA ARG A 164 13.92 15.35 -3.00
C ARG A 164 13.50 15.66 -1.56
N THR A 165 12.54 14.95 -1.02
CA THR A 165 12.07 15.13 0.36
C THR A 165 11.87 13.78 1.05
N ALA A 166 11.91 13.77 2.39
CA ALA A 166 11.63 12.58 3.17
C ALA A 166 10.18 12.08 2.98
N ALA A 167 9.23 13.01 2.84
CA ALA A 167 7.84 12.70 2.54
C ALA A 167 7.67 11.99 1.19
N GLN A 168 8.40 12.42 0.15
CA GLN A 168 8.42 11.73 -1.15
C GLN A 168 8.98 10.30 -1.01
N ALA A 169 10.00 10.08 -0.17
CA ALA A 169 10.52 8.74 0.08
C ALA A 169 9.47 7.83 0.74
N ARG A 170 8.73 8.35 1.73
CA ARG A 170 7.64 7.61 2.39
C ARG A 170 6.54 7.24 1.39
N VAL A 171 6.04 8.22 0.63
CA VAL A 171 4.96 7.99 -0.34
C VAL A 171 5.40 7.04 -1.46
N TYR A 172 6.66 7.13 -1.92
CA TYR A 172 7.22 6.15 -2.86
C TYR A 172 7.15 4.72 -2.32
N LEU A 173 7.55 4.52 -1.06
CA LEU A 173 7.52 3.20 -0.44
C LEU A 173 6.08 2.71 -0.21
N GLU A 174 5.15 3.60 0.15
CA GLU A 174 3.72 3.28 0.29
C GLU A 174 3.08 2.87 -1.04
N GLU A 175 3.35 3.62 -2.13
CA GLU A 175 2.86 3.28 -3.47
C GLU A 175 3.49 1.99 -4.00
N LEU A 176 4.80 1.79 -3.77
CA LEU A 176 5.48 0.55 -4.15
C LEU A 176 4.92 -0.64 -3.38
N HIS A 177 4.72 -0.51 -2.07
CA HIS A 177 4.09 -1.54 -1.25
C HIS A 177 2.67 -1.87 -1.73
N LEU A 178 1.87 -0.83 -1.98
CA LEU A 178 0.51 -1.02 -2.51
C LEU A 178 0.56 -1.76 -3.84
N LEU A 179 1.42 -1.36 -4.78
CA LEU A 179 1.57 -2.01 -6.08
C LEU A 179 1.92 -3.50 -5.95
N LEU A 180 2.93 -3.82 -5.15
CA LEU A 180 3.42 -5.20 -4.97
C LEU A 180 2.37 -6.11 -4.33
N THR A 181 1.68 -5.62 -3.29
CA THR A 181 0.59 -6.37 -2.66
C THR A 181 -0.62 -6.49 -3.58
N TYR A 182 -0.91 -5.47 -4.39
CA TYR A 182 -1.98 -5.52 -5.42
C TYR A 182 -1.76 -6.60 -6.46
N LEU A 183 -0.51 -6.78 -6.88
CA LEU A 183 -0.11 -7.79 -7.85
C LEU A 183 -0.02 -9.20 -7.24
N GLY A 184 -0.06 -9.30 -5.91
CA GLY A 184 0.09 -10.57 -5.20
C GLY A 184 1.50 -11.18 -5.32
N VAL A 185 2.52 -10.37 -5.58
CA VAL A 185 3.91 -10.85 -5.75
C VAL A 185 4.63 -11.02 -4.41
N SER A 186 4.18 -10.30 -3.38
CA SER A 186 4.77 -10.25 -2.04
C SER A 186 3.72 -9.80 -1.01
N ASP A 187 3.84 -10.23 0.25
CA ASP A 187 3.05 -9.69 1.37
C ASP A 187 3.61 -8.36 1.90
N CYS A 188 4.86 -8.04 1.55
CA CYS A 188 5.55 -6.77 1.80
C CYS A 188 5.56 -6.31 3.27
N ASN A 189 5.54 -7.25 4.20
CA ASN A 189 5.59 -6.98 5.62
C ASN A 189 7.01 -6.58 6.07
N MET A 190 7.20 -5.30 6.42
CA MET A 190 8.49 -4.79 6.91
C MET A 190 8.89 -5.32 8.28
N GLN A 191 7.93 -5.61 9.17
CA GLN A 191 8.23 -6.12 10.52
C GLN A 191 8.77 -7.55 10.46
N GLU A 192 8.22 -8.31 9.52
CA GLU A 192 8.67 -9.66 9.19
C GLU A 192 9.91 -9.64 8.27
N GLY A 193 10.13 -8.54 7.54
CA GLY A 193 11.32 -8.34 6.72
C GLY A 193 11.21 -8.94 5.32
N SER A 194 10.00 -9.27 4.87
CA SER A 194 9.71 -9.57 3.47
C SER A 194 9.75 -8.32 2.59
N LEU A 195 9.68 -7.12 3.19
CA LEU A 195 10.09 -5.86 2.57
C LEU A 195 11.21 -5.21 3.40
N ARG A 196 12.32 -4.87 2.75
CA ARG A 196 13.44 -4.14 3.36
C ARG A 196 13.79 -2.93 2.49
N CYS A 197 14.30 -1.88 3.11
CA CYS A 197 14.74 -0.68 2.40
C CYS A 197 16.03 -0.14 3.02
N ASP A 198 17.00 0.16 2.17
CA ASP A 198 18.16 0.98 2.48
C ASP A 198 18.02 2.33 1.76
N ALA A 199 18.39 3.43 2.44
CA ALA A 199 18.25 4.79 1.92
C ALA A 199 19.62 5.43 1.68
N ASN A 200 19.91 5.83 0.45
CA ASN A 200 21.11 6.56 0.07
C ASN A 200 20.79 8.07 0.06
N VAL A 201 21.32 8.80 1.04
CA VAL A 201 21.06 10.23 1.25
C VAL A 201 22.29 11.05 0.90
N ASN A 202 22.08 12.05 0.06
CA ASN A 202 23.07 13.02 -0.36
C ASN A 202 22.46 14.43 -0.36
N LEU A 203 23.25 15.48 -0.14
CA LEU A 203 22.80 16.86 -0.23
C LEU A 203 23.54 17.59 -1.35
N HIS A 204 22.78 18.24 -2.22
CA HIS A 204 23.29 19.23 -3.15
C HIS A 204 23.09 20.62 -2.58
N ILE A 205 24.20 21.32 -2.36
CA ILE A 205 24.27 22.61 -1.70
C ILE A 205 24.71 23.65 -2.72
N GLU A 206 23.91 24.70 -2.89
CA GLU A 206 24.27 25.86 -3.72
C GLU A 206 24.87 26.95 -2.84
N GLN A 207 26.15 27.24 -3.10
CA GLN A 207 26.94 28.25 -2.41
C GLN A 207 27.82 28.99 -3.42
N ASP A 208 27.77 30.32 -3.41
CA ASP A 208 28.62 31.20 -4.24
C ASP A 208 28.55 30.91 -5.76
N GLY A 209 27.42 30.39 -6.25
CA GLY A 209 27.21 30.03 -7.65
C GLY A 209 27.73 28.64 -8.03
N GLU A 210 28.31 27.89 -7.09
CA GLU A 210 28.75 26.52 -7.26
C GLU A 210 27.76 25.53 -6.63
N LYS A 211 27.66 24.34 -7.24
CA LYS A 211 26.88 23.21 -6.72
C LYS A 211 27.82 22.20 -6.10
N ILE A 212 27.72 22.03 -4.78
CA ILE A 212 28.56 21.15 -3.97
C ILE A 212 27.72 19.95 -3.53
N ALA A 213 28.23 18.73 -3.70
CA ALA A 213 27.60 17.53 -3.18
C ALA A 213 28.27 17.10 -1.88
N THR A 214 27.49 16.78 -0.84
CA THR A 214 28.01 16.16 0.39
C THR A 214 28.42 14.71 0.13
N PRO A 215 29.09 14.00 1.06
CA PRO A 215 29.31 12.56 0.92
C PRO A 215 27.98 11.79 0.88
N ILE A 216 27.93 10.66 0.17
CA ILE A 216 26.75 9.80 0.17
C ILE A 216 26.72 9.00 1.47
N VAL A 217 25.56 8.99 2.13
CA VAL A 217 25.31 8.18 3.33
C VAL A 217 24.26 7.13 3.01
N GLU A 218 24.61 5.87 3.16
CA GLU A 218 23.65 4.75 3.12
C GLU A 218 23.18 4.45 4.53
N VAL A 219 21.90 4.68 4.78
CA VAL A 219 21.24 4.37 6.04
C VAL A 219 20.58 2.99 5.93
N LYS A 220 20.98 2.10 6.82
CA LYS A 220 20.45 0.73 6.96
C LYS A 220 19.61 0.57 8.22
N ASN A 221 18.96 -0.60 8.35
CA ASN A 221 18.12 -0.97 9.49
C ASN A 221 16.85 -0.12 9.61
N LEU A 222 16.18 0.11 8.49
CA LEU A 222 14.93 0.88 8.39
C LEU A 222 13.74 -0.08 8.33
N ASN A 223 13.07 -0.25 9.48
CA ASN A 223 12.02 -1.27 9.66
C ASN A 223 10.58 -0.74 9.47
N SER A 224 10.41 0.52 9.06
CA SER A 224 9.09 1.10 8.73
C SER A 224 9.23 2.30 7.79
N PHE A 225 8.20 2.61 7.02
CA PHE A 225 8.21 3.80 6.13
C PHE A 225 8.39 5.11 6.88
N ARG A 226 7.77 5.25 8.06
CA ARG A 226 8.00 6.39 8.96
C ARG A 226 9.45 6.43 9.48
N GLY A 227 10.04 5.25 9.71
CA GLY A 227 11.45 5.14 10.08
C GLY A 227 12.38 5.61 8.96
N VAL A 228 12.07 5.31 7.70
CA VAL A 228 12.79 5.81 6.51
C VAL A 228 12.68 7.33 6.44
N GLU A 229 11.48 7.88 6.54
CA GLU A 229 11.23 9.33 6.54
C GLU A 229 12.05 10.03 7.63
N ALA A 230 11.92 9.59 8.88
CA ALA A 230 12.64 10.18 10.02
C ALA A 230 14.17 10.05 9.89
N ALA A 231 14.67 8.95 9.33
CA ALA A 231 16.10 8.75 9.11
C ALA A 231 16.65 9.72 8.05
N ILE A 232 15.90 9.94 6.96
CA ILE A 232 16.26 10.90 5.92
C ILE A 232 16.25 12.32 6.47
N GLU A 233 15.22 12.71 7.23
CA GLU A 233 15.14 14.02 7.88
C GLU A 233 16.33 14.27 8.81
N TYR A 234 16.68 13.27 9.62
CA TYR A 234 17.85 13.33 10.48
C TYR A 234 19.14 13.51 9.68
N GLU A 235 19.34 12.71 8.62
CA GLU A 235 20.55 12.79 7.80
C GLU A 235 20.68 14.11 7.05
N ILE A 236 19.58 14.71 6.60
CA ILE A 236 19.61 16.04 5.98
C ILE A 236 20.21 17.05 6.95
N VAL A 237 19.69 17.12 8.18
CA VAL A 237 20.19 18.07 9.19
C VAL A 237 21.63 17.75 9.61
N ARG A 238 21.96 16.46 9.76
CA ARG A 238 23.29 16.02 10.18
C ARG A 238 24.34 16.33 9.12
N GLN A 239 24.10 15.97 7.86
CA GLN A 239 25.03 16.20 6.75
C GLN A 239 25.25 17.70 6.52
N GLN A 240 24.19 18.51 6.60
CA GLN A 240 24.33 19.96 6.49
C GLN A 240 25.26 20.51 7.58
N ARG A 241 25.05 20.15 8.85
CA ARG A 241 25.90 20.59 9.96
C ARG A 241 27.35 20.11 9.83
N GLU A 242 27.55 18.89 9.32
CA GLU A 242 28.88 18.34 9.09
C GLU A 242 29.60 19.10 7.97
N PHE A 243 28.89 19.42 6.88
CA PHE A 243 29.40 20.24 5.78
C PHE A 243 29.78 21.65 6.26
N GLU A 244 28.90 22.33 7.00
CA GLU A 244 29.16 23.67 7.55
C GLU A 244 30.39 23.70 8.46
N LYS A 245 30.69 22.61 9.17
CA LYS A 245 31.86 22.51 10.06
C LYS A 245 33.15 22.12 9.34
N THR A 246 33.08 21.21 8.39
CA THR A 246 34.25 20.54 7.82
C THR A 246 34.57 20.94 6.40
N GLY A 247 33.59 21.46 5.66
CA GLY A 247 33.68 21.74 4.22
C GLY A 247 33.84 20.49 3.34
N ARG A 248 33.72 19.28 3.90
CA ARG A 248 33.95 18.02 3.17
C ARG A 248 32.90 17.82 2.09
N LYS A 249 33.34 17.57 0.86
CA LYS A 249 32.49 17.31 -0.31
C LYS A 249 32.79 15.95 -0.93
N LEU A 250 31.83 15.45 -1.68
CA LEU A 250 31.99 14.23 -2.47
C LEU A 250 33.19 14.38 -3.42
N GLY A 251 34.06 13.38 -3.43
CA GLY A 251 35.27 13.36 -4.27
C GLY A 251 36.51 14.00 -3.63
N ASP A 252 36.41 14.57 -2.43
CA ASP A 252 37.58 14.95 -1.66
C ASP A 252 38.42 13.71 -1.28
N PRO A 253 39.76 13.81 -1.18
CA PRO A 253 40.60 12.70 -0.74
C PRO A 253 40.19 12.14 0.63
N GLY A 254 39.94 10.84 0.70
CA GLY A 254 39.52 10.16 1.94
C GLY A 254 38.05 10.36 2.32
N VAL A 255 37.23 10.93 1.43
CA VAL A 255 35.78 11.07 1.60
C VAL A 255 35.07 10.00 0.76
N GLU A 256 34.72 8.90 1.42
CA GLU A 256 34.04 7.77 0.80
C GLU A 256 32.54 7.71 1.18
N LYS A 257 31.80 6.80 0.54
CA LYS A 257 30.42 6.49 0.93
C LYS A 257 30.41 5.96 2.38
N GLU A 258 29.59 6.56 3.22
CA GLU A 258 29.45 6.16 4.63
C GLU A 258 28.25 5.23 4.80
N THR A 259 28.41 4.12 5.53
CA THR A 259 27.28 3.27 5.94
C THR A 259 26.92 3.56 7.40
N ARG A 260 25.65 3.88 7.64
CA ARG A 260 25.11 4.22 8.96
C ARG A 260 23.91 3.35 9.29
N GLY A 261 23.71 3.05 10.57
CA GLY A 261 22.50 2.39 11.06
C GLY A 261 21.51 3.41 11.62
N TRP A 262 20.22 3.11 11.53
CA TRP A 262 19.16 3.88 12.20
C TRP A 262 18.79 3.28 13.56
N ASN A 263 18.68 4.13 14.59
CA ASN A 263 18.10 3.76 15.88
C ASN A 263 16.79 4.53 16.09
N ALA A 264 15.66 3.82 15.96
CA ALA A 264 14.34 4.42 16.03
C ALA A 264 14.00 4.95 17.44
N ASP A 265 14.41 4.26 18.50
CA ASP A 265 14.12 4.65 19.89
C ASP A 265 14.78 5.99 20.26
N ARG A 266 15.98 6.22 19.72
CA ARG A 266 16.77 7.43 19.97
C ARG A 266 16.55 8.50 18.90
N GLY A 267 15.94 8.15 17.76
CA GLY A 267 15.77 9.05 16.62
C GLY A 267 17.09 9.56 16.04
N VAL A 268 18.13 8.72 16.00
CA VAL A 268 19.46 9.10 15.48
C VAL A 268 20.07 8.03 14.59
N SER A 269 20.86 8.46 13.62
CA SER A 269 21.76 7.56 12.90
C SER A 269 23.10 7.40 13.63
N PHE A 270 23.74 6.26 13.48
CA PHE A 270 25.06 5.98 14.04
C PHE A 270 25.98 5.37 12.98
N ALA A 271 27.26 5.71 13.01
CA ALA A 271 28.23 5.11 12.10
C ALA A 271 28.30 3.60 12.38
N GLN A 272 28.16 2.79 11.32
CA GLN A 272 28.52 1.39 11.39
C GLN A 272 30.01 1.27 11.08
N ARG A 273 30.62 0.12 11.44
CA ARG A 273 32.05 -0.11 11.18
C ARG A 273 32.34 0.19 9.71
N GLY A 274 33.20 1.17 9.46
CA GLY A 274 33.58 1.56 8.09
C GLY A 274 34.10 0.33 7.35
N LYS A 275 33.64 0.13 6.11
CA LYS A 275 34.29 -0.81 5.21
C LYS A 275 35.70 -0.25 4.98
N GLU A 276 36.72 -0.88 5.54
CA GLU A 276 38.12 -0.43 5.39
C GLU A 276 38.60 -0.51 3.93
N GLU A 277 37.82 -1.17 3.05
CA GLU A 277 37.99 -1.18 1.59
C GLU A 277 36.59 -1.26 0.95
N ALA A 278 36.33 -0.52 -0.14
CA ALA A 278 35.18 -0.80 -1.00
C ALA A 278 35.25 -2.26 -1.43
N SER A 279 34.38 -3.11 -0.86
CA SER A 279 34.54 -4.56 -0.99
C SER A 279 34.44 -4.95 -2.46
N ASP A 280 35.54 -5.43 -3.03
CA ASP A 280 35.56 -6.01 -4.37
C ASP A 280 34.76 -7.32 -4.34
N TYR A 281 33.48 -7.22 -4.71
CA TYR A 281 32.55 -8.34 -4.78
C TYR A 281 32.87 -9.31 -5.92
N ARG A 282 33.90 -9.04 -6.76
CA ARG A 282 34.40 -9.91 -7.83
C ARG A 282 33.27 -10.55 -8.64
N TYR A 283 32.35 -9.72 -9.13
CA TYR A 283 31.23 -10.19 -9.95
C TYR A 283 31.74 -10.91 -11.19
N PHE A 284 31.18 -12.10 -11.47
CA PHE A 284 31.37 -12.80 -12.73
C PHE A 284 30.14 -13.65 -13.07
N PRO A 285 29.91 -13.97 -14.37
CA PRO A 285 28.79 -14.79 -14.79
C PRO A 285 28.76 -16.15 -14.09
N ASP A 286 27.60 -16.56 -13.57
CA ASP A 286 27.45 -17.87 -12.94
C ASP A 286 27.52 -18.98 -14.01
N PRO A 287 28.54 -19.85 -14.01
CA PRO A 287 28.68 -20.89 -15.02
C PRO A 287 27.69 -22.05 -14.87
N ASP A 288 27.04 -22.17 -13.69
CA ASP A 288 26.12 -23.28 -13.40
C ASP A 288 24.70 -23.00 -13.94
N LEU A 289 24.40 -21.75 -14.30
CA LEU A 289 23.11 -21.32 -14.82
C LEU A 289 23.22 -20.83 -16.26
N VAL A 290 22.36 -21.37 -17.12
CA VAL A 290 22.26 -20.88 -18.50
C VAL A 290 21.63 -19.48 -18.54
N PRO A 291 21.98 -18.65 -19.55
CA PRO A 291 21.29 -17.39 -19.78
C PRO A 291 19.79 -17.58 -20.01
N ILE A 292 19.02 -16.55 -19.67
CA ILE A 292 17.57 -16.52 -19.88
C ILE A 292 17.29 -15.69 -21.13
N ILE A 293 16.49 -16.26 -22.03
CA ILE A 293 15.90 -15.55 -23.17
C ILE A 293 14.46 -15.25 -22.81
N VAL A 294 14.08 -13.99 -22.91
CA VAL A 294 12.70 -13.53 -22.70
C VAL A 294 12.14 -13.11 -24.04
N THR A 295 11.01 -13.70 -24.43
CA THR A 295 10.33 -13.36 -25.68
C THR A 295 9.34 -12.21 -25.47
N ASP A 296 9.09 -11.43 -26.52
CA ASP A 296 8.11 -10.33 -26.45
C ASP A 296 6.70 -10.89 -26.19
N GLU A 297 6.40 -12.09 -26.69
CA GLU A 297 5.16 -12.82 -26.44
C GLU A 297 4.95 -13.16 -24.97
N GLU A 298 5.98 -13.64 -24.26
CA GLU A 298 5.91 -13.93 -22.82
C GLU A 298 5.68 -12.65 -22.00
N VAL A 299 6.30 -11.54 -22.39
CA VAL A 299 6.11 -10.24 -21.71
C VAL A 299 4.68 -9.74 -21.90
N GLU A 300 4.13 -9.85 -23.11
CA GLU A 300 2.76 -9.42 -23.40
C GLU A 300 1.72 -10.33 -22.74
N GLU A 301 1.96 -11.64 -22.67
CA GLU A 301 1.12 -12.57 -21.91
C GLU A 301 1.05 -12.14 -20.43
N ILE A 302 2.20 -11.86 -19.81
CA ILE A 302 2.26 -11.37 -18.42
C ILE A 302 1.52 -10.04 -18.28
N ARG A 303 1.74 -9.08 -19.18
CA ARG A 303 1.09 -7.76 -19.14
C ARG A 303 -0.43 -7.86 -19.28
N SER A 304 -0.92 -8.71 -20.18
CA SER A 304 -2.36 -8.92 -20.40
C SER A 304 -3.06 -9.65 -19.25
N ALA A 305 -2.33 -10.48 -18.51
CA ALA A 305 -2.84 -11.19 -17.34
C ALA A 305 -2.82 -10.34 -16.05
N GLN A 306 -2.17 -9.17 -16.07
CA GLN A 306 -2.12 -8.27 -14.92
C GLN A 306 -3.50 -7.67 -14.62
N ARG A 307 -3.80 -7.56 -13.33
CA ARG A 307 -4.93 -6.76 -12.86
C ARG A 307 -4.65 -5.29 -13.17
N GLU A 308 -5.72 -4.52 -13.27
CA GLU A 308 -5.63 -3.06 -13.36
C GLU A 308 -4.81 -2.51 -12.17
N LEU A 309 -3.76 -1.74 -12.47
CA LEU A 309 -2.84 -1.23 -11.46
C LEU A 309 -3.50 -0.14 -10.60
N PRO A 310 -3.04 0.08 -9.35
CA PRO A 310 -3.64 1.05 -8.44
C PRO A 310 -3.82 2.45 -9.04
N ALA A 311 -2.80 2.99 -9.72
CA ALA A 311 -2.86 4.31 -10.33
C ALA A 311 -3.93 4.41 -11.43
N ALA A 312 -3.98 3.43 -12.34
CA ALA A 312 -4.98 3.37 -13.39
C ALA A 312 -6.40 3.23 -12.82
N ARG A 313 -6.57 2.39 -11.79
CA ARG A 313 -7.86 2.18 -11.14
C ARG A 313 -8.35 3.42 -10.40
N ARG A 314 -7.46 4.21 -9.77
CA ARG A 314 -7.81 5.53 -9.20
C ARG A 314 -8.31 6.48 -10.30
N GLU A 315 -7.57 6.61 -11.39
CA GLU A 315 -7.95 7.47 -12.52
C GLU A 315 -9.31 7.07 -13.10
N ARG A 316 -9.56 5.76 -13.25
CA ARG A 316 -10.85 5.24 -13.71
C ARG A 316 -11.98 5.57 -12.74
N PHE A 317 -11.77 5.42 -11.42
CA PHE A 317 -12.77 5.76 -10.41
C PHE A 317 -13.13 7.24 -10.42
N GLU A 318 -12.17 8.12 -10.67
CA GLU A 318 -12.43 9.56 -10.82
C GLU A 318 -13.19 9.86 -12.11
N ASN A 319 -12.69 9.36 -13.25
CA ASN A 319 -13.20 9.74 -14.57
C ASN A 319 -14.53 9.06 -14.93
N GLU A 320 -14.70 7.77 -14.60
CA GLU A 320 -15.87 6.99 -15.01
C GLU A 320 -16.94 6.93 -13.91
N LEU A 321 -16.53 6.89 -12.63
CA LEU A 321 -17.46 6.78 -11.50
C LEU A 321 -17.75 8.14 -10.83
N GLY A 322 -17.03 9.21 -11.21
CA GLY A 322 -17.23 10.55 -10.69
C GLY A 322 -16.89 10.68 -9.20
N LEU A 323 -16.01 9.82 -8.69
CA LEU A 323 -15.49 9.92 -7.32
C LEU A 323 -14.50 11.08 -7.19
N SER A 324 -14.35 11.59 -5.97
CA SER A 324 -13.24 12.50 -5.68
C SER A 324 -11.92 11.72 -5.64
N ALA A 325 -10.80 12.40 -5.91
CA ALA A 325 -9.47 11.79 -5.76
C ALA A 325 -9.22 11.22 -4.35
N TYR A 326 -9.80 11.85 -3.33
CA TYR A 326 -9.76 11.36 -1.96
C TYR A 326 -10.50 10.03 -1.81
N ASP A 327 -11.76 9.95 -2.24
CA ASP A 327 -12.57 8.74 -2.12
C ASP A 327 -11.95 7.57 -2.92
N ALA A 328 -11.49 7.84 -4.14
CA ALA A 328 -10.79 6.85 -4.95
C ALA A 328 -9.52 6.34 -4.24
N SER A 329 -8.72 7.24 -3.68
CA SER A 329 -7.50 6.87 -2.96
C SER A 329 -7.79 6.05 -1.71
N VAL A 330 -8.80 6.41 -0.91
CA VAL A 330 -9.19 5.66 0.29
C VAL A 330 -9.53 4.22 -0.05
N ILE A 331 -10.33 4.00 -1.10
CA ILE A 331 -10.76 2.66 -1.53
C ILE A 331 -9.59 1.85 -2.07
N ILE A 332 -8.80 2.43 -2.98
CA ILE A 332 -7.70 1.72 -3.64
C ILE A 332 -6.58 1.38 -2.65
N ASN A 333 -6.32 2.24 -1.66
CA ASN A 333 -5.27 2.01 -0.66
C ASN A 333 -5.60 0.88 0.33
N GLN A 334 -6.86 0.42 0.40
CA GLN A 334 -7.20 -0.79 1.17
C GLN A 334 -6.82 -2.09 0.44
N GLY A 335 -6.40 -2.02 -0.83
CA GLY A 335 -5.96 -3.19 -1.61
C GLY A 335 -6.96 -3.67 -2.66
N ALA A 336 -6.55 -4.68 -3.43
CA ALA A 336 -7.25 -5.13 -4.64
C ALA A 336 -8.63 -5.72 -4.36
N GLU A 337 -8.76 -6.51 -3.30
CA GLU A 337 -10.02 -7.15 -2.94
C GLU A 337 -11.05 -6.14 -2.41
N PHE A 338 -10.61 -5.13 -1.66
CA PHE A 338 -11.49 -4.08 -1.14
C PHE A 338 -12.02 -3.19 -2.27
N ALA A 339 -11.15 -2.85 -3.22
CA ALA A 339 -11.55 -2.14 -4.43
C ALA A 339 -12.56 -2.96 -5.27
N SER A 340 -12.38 -4.28 -5.38
CA SER A 340 -13.29 -5.17 -6.11
C SER A 340 -14.64 -5.32 -5.41
N TYR A 341 -14.63 -5.37 -4.07
CA TYR A 341 -15.82 -5.31 -3.24
C TYR A 341 -16.61 -4.02 -3.52
N PHE A 342 -15.94 -2.86 -3.49
CA PHE A 342 -16.55 -1.57 -3.82
C PHE A 342 -17.19 -1.57 -5.21
N GLU A 343 -16.49 -2.03 -6.25
CA GLU A 343 -17.03 -2.03 -7.61
C GLU A 343 -18.28 -2.89 -7.75
N THR A 344 -18.31 -4.02 -7.05
CA THR A 344 -19.48 -4.90 -7.02
C THR A 344 -20.65 -4.20 -6.31
N VAL A 345 -20.40 -3.48 -5.21
CA VAL A 345 -21.43 -2.68 -4.52
C VAL A 345 -21.95 -1.55 -5.42
N ALA A 346 -21.04 -0.79 -6.03
CA ALA A 346 -21.35 0.37 -6.87
C ALA A 346 -22.15 -0.02 -8.11
N SER A 347 -21.75 -1.10 -8.80
CA SER A 347 -22.47 -1.63 -9.97
C SER A 347 -23.86 -2.16 -9.60
N THR A 348 -24.00 -2.82 -8.45
CA THR A 348 -25.28 -3.37 -7.99
C THR A 348 -26.27 -2.27 -7.59
N CYS A 349 -25.83 -1.24 -6.87
CA CYS A 349 -26.72 -0.17 -6.40
C CYS A 349 -26.98 0.91 -7.46
N GLY A 350 -26.09 1.07 -8.46
CA GLY A 350 -26.20 2.07 -9.50
C GLY A 350 -25.79 3.49 -9.08
N ASP A 351 -25.19 3.66 -7.89
CA ASP A 351 -24.69 4.94 -7.37
C ASP A 351 -23.32 4.76 -6.72
N ALA A 352 -22.27 5.05 -7.49
CA ALA A 352 -20.89 4.91 -7.04
C ALA A 352 -20.53 5.82 -5.86
N LYS A 353 -21.12 7.02 -5.76
CA LYS A 353 -20.84 7.94 -4.65
C LYS A 353 -21.44 7.43 -3.35
N GLN A 354 -22.67 6.90 -3.42
CA GLN A 354 -23.28 6.27 -2.26
C GLN A 354 -22.52 5.02 -1.85
N ALA A 355 -22.12 4.16 -2.80
CA ALA A 355 -21.28 3.00 -2.51
C ALA A 355 -19.95 3.38 -1.87
N ALA A 356 -19.24 4.38 -2.40
CA ALA A 356 -17.96 4.85 -1.87
C ALA A 356 -18.09 5.34 -0.43
N ASN A 357 -19.14 6.10 -0.11
CA ASN A 357 -19.40 6.57 1.24
C ASN A 357 -19.60 5.40 2.22
N TRP A 358 -20.46 4.44 1.86
CA TRP A 358 -20.77 3.29 2.72
C TRP A 358 -19.57 2.35 2.91
N VAL A 359 -18.83 2.09 1.84
CA VAL A 359 -17.65 1.23 1.90
C VAL A 359 -16.53 1.89 2.70
N SER A 360 -16.27 3.18 2.49
CA SER A 360 -15.18 3.90 3.15
C SER A 360 -15.49 4.30 4.61
N GLN A 361 -16.76 4.26 5.02
CA GLN A 361 -17.18 4.61 6.39
C GLN A 361 -17.68 3.39 7.15
N ASP A 362 -18.82 2.83 6.73
CA ASP A 362 -19.52 1.81 7.50
C ASP A 362 -18.80 0.45 7.39
N VAL A 363 -18.42 0.00 6.19
CA VAL A 363 -17.67 -1.26 6.01
C VAL A 363 -16.28 -1.14 6.63
N LEU A 364 -15.53 -0.07 6.33
CA LEU A 364 -14.18 0.10 6.87
C LEU A 364 -14.17 0.19 8.41
N ARG A 365 -15.20 0.78 9.03
CA ARG A 365 -15.35 0.75 10.49
C ARG A 365 -15.48 -0.68 11.01
N GLU A 366 -16.34 -1.49 10.41
CA GLU A 366 -16.54 -2.88 10.81
C GLU A 366 -15.27 -3.73 10.65
N LEU A 367 -14.54 -3.57 9.54
CA LEU A 367 -13.27 -4.25 9.33
C LEU A 367 -12.26 -3.92 10.44
N ASN A 368 -12.16 -2.65 10.81
CA ASN A 368 -11.25 -2.18 11.86
C ASN A 368 -11.67 -2.69 13.25
N GLU A 369 -12.96 -2.67 13.57
CA GLU A 369 -13.48 -3.18 14.85
C GLU A 369 -13.28 -4.69 15.00
N ARG A 370 -13.48 -5.44 13.90
CA ARG A 370 -13.31 -6.89 13.83
C ARG A 370 -11.85 -7.32 13.67
N LYS A 371 -10.98 -6.40 13.20
CA LYS A 371 -9.57 -6.66 12.82
C LYS A 371 -9.43 -7.73 11.74
N VAL A 372 -10.29 -7.66 10.74
CA VAL A 372 -10.33 -8.62 9.63
C VAL A 372 -10.15 -7.90 8.28
N GLY A 373 -9.69 -8.65 7.28
CA GLY A 373 -9.67 -8.18 5.90
C GLY A 373 -11.04 -8.25 5.24
N ILE A 374 -11.18 -7.65 4.07
CA ILE A 374 -12.44 -7.70 3.31
C ILE A 374 -12.84 -9.13 2.90
N ASP A 375 -11.86 -10.01 2.72
CA ASP A 375 -12.08 -11.43 2.37
C ASP A 375 -12.79 -12.22 3.48
N GLU A 376 -12.67 -11.73 4.72
CA GLU A 376 -13.29 -12.30 5.92
C GLU A 376 -14.53 -11.49 6.35
N PHE A 377 -14.91 -10.46 5.59
CA PHE A 377 -16.06 -9.63 5.91
C PHE A 377 -17.35 -10.45 5.72
N PRO A 378 -18.22 -10.54 6.74
CA PRO A 378 -19.34 -11.47 6.71
C PRO A 378 -20.46 -11.07 5.75
N LEU A 379 -20.47 -9.83 5.25
CA LEU A 379 -21.50 -9.33 4.35
C LEU A 379 -20.98 -9.31 2.90
N PRO A 380 -21.51 -10.14 1.98
CA PRO A 380 -21.07 -10.13 0.59
C PRO A 380 -21.44 -8.82 -0.13
N ALA A 381 -20.61 -8.41 -1.09
CA ALA A 381 -20.78 -7.15 -1.82
C ALA A 381 -22.16 -7.01 -2.50
N GLY A 382 -22.70 -8.09 -3.07
CA GLY A 382 -24.02 -8.08 -3.69
C GLY A 382 -25.17 -7.83 -2.71
N VAL A 383 -25.02 -8.26 -1.45
CA VAL A 383 -26.02 -8.03 -0.39
C VAL A 383 -26.02 -6.55 -0.01
N LEU A 384 -24.84 -5.98 0.26
CA LEU A 384 -24.72 -4.54 0.53
C LEU A 384 -25.19 -3.71 -0.66
N GLY A 385 -24.80 -4.08 -1.88
CA GLY A 385 -25.25 -3.41 -3.10
C GLY A 385 -26.77 -3.40 -3.24
N THR A 386 -27.45 -4.51 -2.92
CA THR A 386 -28.92 -4.60 -2.95
C THR A 386 -29.56 -3.73 -1.86
N LEU A 387 -28.99 -3.71 -0.65
CA LEU A 387 -29.43 -2.81 0.41
C LEU A 387 -29.36 -1.35 -0.05
N LEU A 388 -28.22 -0.94 -0.62
CA LEU A 388 -28.03 0.42 -1.13
C LEU A 388 -28.98 0.72 -2.28
N GLN A 389 -29.26 -0.25 -3.16
CA GLN A 389 -30.25 -0.09 -4.23
C GLN A 389 -31.63 0.32 -3.69
N ARG A 390 -32.06 -0.21 -2.53
CA ARG A 390 -33.32 0.20 -1.88
C ARG A 390 -33.27 1.63 -1.33
N ILE A 391 -32.09 2.10 -0.90
CA ILE A 391 -31.87 3.50 -0.52
C ILE A 391 -31.93 4.41 -1.75
N VAL A 392 -31.24 4.05 -2.84
CA VAL A 392 -31.26 4.81 -4.11
C VAL A 392 -32.69 4.91 -4.66
N ALA A 393 -33.47 3.83 -4.58
CA ALA A 393 -34.87 3.81 -4.99
C ALA A 393 -35.82 4.63 -4.07
N GLY A 394 -35.32 5.12 -2.94
CA GLY A 394 -36.10 5.85 -1.94
C GLY A 394 -37.15 4.97 -1.24
N GLU A 395 -36.93 3.65 -1.21
CA GLU A 395 -37.80 2.70 -0.51
C GLU A 395 -37.51 2.67 0.99
N ILE A 396 -36.25 2.90 1.38
CA ILE A 396 -35.80 3.02 2.76
C ILE A 396 -34.91 4.27 2.92
N THR A 397 -34.90 4.88 4.10
CA THR A 397 -34.00 6.00 4.39
C THR A 397 -32.56 5.52 4.61
N VAL A 398 -31.56 6.40 4.53
CA VAL A 398 -30.17 6.07 4.91
C VAL A 398 -30.07 5.56 6.34
N LYS A 399 -30.87 6.12 7.27
CA LYS A 399 -30.92 5.67 8.66
C LYS A 399 -31.46 4.24 8.76
N SER A 400 -32.58 3.97 8.08
CA SER A 400 -33.17 2.62 8.00
C SER A 400 -32.21 1.62 7.36
N GLY A 401 -31.46 2.05 6.34
CA GLY A 401 -30.42 1.25 5.71
C GLY A 401 -29.31 0.86 6.70
N ARG A 402 -28.86 1.79 7.55
CA ARG A 402 -27.80 1.48 8.54
C ARG A 402 -28.30 0.55 9.63
N GLU A 403 -29.56 0.66 10.01
CA GLU A 403 -30.22 -0.29 10.90
C GLU A 403 -30.29 -1.68 10.27
N LEU A 404 -30.68 -1.77 9.00
CA LEU A 404 -30.69 -3.04 8.27
C LEU A 404 -29.29 -3.65 8.12
N PHE A 405 -28.28 -2.82 7.83
CA PHE A 405 -26.88 -3.24 7.75
C PHE A 405 -26.41 -3.86 9.07
N ALA A 406 -26.70 -3.23 10.22
CA ALA A 406 -26.38 -3.78 11.53
C ALA A 406 -27.07 -5.12 11.80
N ILE A 407 -28.35 -5.24 11.45
CA ILE A 407 -29.12 -6.49 11.61
C ILE A 407 -28.51 -7.62 10.77
N LEU A 408 -28.12 -7.34 9.51
CA LEU A 408 -27.49 -8.33 8.64
C LEU A 408 -26.15 -8.83 9.21
N LEU A 409 -25.37 -7.94 9.82
CA LEU A 409 -24.12 -8.32 10.49
C LEU A 409 -24.38 -9.17 11.73
N GLU A 410 -25.38 -8.81 12.55
CA GLU A 410 -25.78 -9.60 13.71
C GLU A 410 -26.28 -11.00 13.32
N GLU A 411 -27.08 -11.10 12.25
CA GLU A 411 -27.54 -12.40 11.71
C GLU A 411 -26.35 -13.24 11.20
N ALA A 412 -25.39 -12.61 10.53
CA ALA A 412 -24.17 -13.28 10.06
C ALA A 412 -23.31 -13.81 11.21
N ASP A 413 -23.12 -13.00 12.25
CA ASP A 413 -22.41 -13.40 13.48
C ASP A 413 -23.14 -14.54 14.21
N GLY A 414 -24.47 -14.60 14.09
CA GLY A 414 -25.32 -15.70 14.55
C GLY A 414 -25.30 -16.96 13.67
N GLY A 415 -24.52 -16.97 12.58
CA GLY A 415 -24.37 -18.11 11.66
C GLY A 415 -25.40 -18.16 10.52
N THR A 416 -26.23 -17.12 10.36
CA THR A 416 -27.16 -17.01 9.22
C THR A 416 -26.45 -16.30 8.08
N ALA A 417 -26.20 -17.00 6.98
CA ALA A 417 -25.54 -16.41 5.82
C ALA A 417 -26.40 -15.27 5.23
N PRO A 418 -25.88 -14.03 5.14
CA PRO A 418 -26.60 -12.94 4.49
C PRO A 418 -26.86 -13.24 3.03
N SER A 419 -28.07 -12.95 2.56
CA SER A 419 -28.46 -13.17 1.17
C SER A 419 -29.24 -11.98 0.61
N VAL A 420 -29.22 -11.84 -0.72
CA VAL A 420 -29.95 -10.78 -1.43
C VAL A 420 -31.45 -10.91 -1.20
N GLU A 421 -31.96 -12.14 -1.16
CA GLU A 421 -33.38 -12.46 -0.95
C GLU A 421 -33.87 -12.10 0.45
N ARG A 422 -32.96 -11.94 1.41
CA ARG A 422 -33.29 -11.61 2.80
C ARG A 422 -33.53 -10.12 3.02
N ILE A 423 -33.09 -9.26 2.09
CA ILE A 423 -33.18 -7.79 2.20
C ILE A 423 -34.64 -7.32 2.32
N ASP A 424 -35.49 -7.63 1.34
CA ASP A 424 -36.88 -7.14 1.32
C ASP A 424 -37.71 -7.70 2.50
N PRO A 425 -37.65 -9.01 2.83
CA PRO A 425 -38.31 -9.55 4.02
C PRO A 425 -37.89 -8.87 5.31
N LEU A 426 -36.60 -8.58 5.51
CA LEU A 426 -36.13 -7.88 6.71
C LEU A 426 -36.64 -6.44 6.78
N ILE A 427 -36.67 -5.74 5.64
CA ILE A 427 -37.24 -4.38 5.55
C ILE A 427 -38.70 -4.39 6.02
N ASP A 428 -39.47 -5.39 5.58
CA ASP A 428 -40.89 -5.53 5.93
C ASP A 428 -41.10 -5.96 7.39
N GLU A 429 -40.36 -6.96 7.87
CA GLU A 429 -40.41 -7.44 9.27
C GLU A 429 -40.08 -6.35 10.28
N LYS A 430 -39.13 -5.47 9.95
CA LYS A 430 -38.66 -4.38 10.81
C LYS A 430 -39.40 -3.07 10.56
N GLY A 431 -40.32 -3.02 9.60
CA GLY A 431 -41.11 -1.82 9.28
C GLY A 431 -40.25 -0.64 8.82
N LEU A 432 -39.19 -0.93 8.04
CA LEU A 432 -38.17 0.05 7.64
C LEU A 432 -38.51 0.85 6.38
N ARG A 433 -39.59 0.50 5.67
CA ARG A 433 -40.03 1.19 4.45
C ARG A 433 -40.40 2.65 4.74
N VAL A 434 -40.04 3.53 3.81
CA VAL A 434 -40.49 4.92 3.79
C VAL A 434 -42.00 4.94 3.59
N VAL A 435 -42.73 5.53 4.53
CA VAL A 435 -44.17 5.75 4.42
C VAL A 435 -44.42 6.87 3.40
N LYS A 436 -44.84 6.51 2.18
CA LYS A 436 -45.27 7.46 1.13
C LYS A 436 -46.75 7.87 1.25
N ASP A 437 -47.31 7.85 2.45
CA ASP A 437 -48.68 8.32 2.66
C ASP A 437 -48.69 9.86 2.62
N THR A 438 -48.90 10.40 1.42
CA THR A 438 -49.05 11.84 1.20
C THR A 438 -50.15 12.44 2.06
N GLY A 439 -51.21 11.70 2.42
CA GLY A 439 -52.28 12.24 3.27
C GLY A 439 -51.84 12.45 4.71
N ALA A 440 -51.13 11.49 5.29
CA ALA A 440 -50.58 11.61 6.65
C ALA A 440 -49.44 12.63 6.73
N LEU A 441 -48.63 12.75 5.68
CA LEU A 441 -47.57 13.76 5.57
C LEU A 441 -48.13 15.17 5.53
N GLU A 442 -49.13 15.43 4.69
CA GLU A 442 -49.80 16.73 4.60
C GLU A 442 -50.45 17.11 5.93
N ALA A 443 -51.17 16.17 6.58
CA ALA A 443 -51.80 16.43 7.86
C ALA A 443 -50.79 16.75 8.98
N ALA A 444 -49.64 16.08 9.00
CA ALA A 444 -48.58 16.35 9.96
C ALA A 444 -47.87 17.69 9.69
N ILE A 445 -47.68 18.05 8.41
CA ILE A 445 -47.13 19.35 8.01
C ILE A 445 -48.07 20.47 8.42
N ASP A 446 -49.37 20.37 8.12
CA ASP A 446 -50.38 21.35 8.50
C ASP A 446 -50.44 21.54 10.02
N ALA A 447 -50.42 20.44 10.78
CA ALA A 447 -50.39 20.50 12.24
C ALA A 447 -49.11 21.16 12.77
N ALA A 448 -47.94 20.85 12.20
CA ALA A 448 -46.67 21.41 12.64
C ALA A 448 -46.51 22.90 12.30
N LEU A 449 -47.06 23.33 11.16
CA LEU A 449 -47.12 24.74 10.73
C LEU A 449 -48.08 25.53 11.62
N ALA A 450 -49.26 24.99 11.92
CA ALA A 450 -50.23 25.61 12.83
C ALA A 450 -49.68 25.76 14.26
N ASP A 451 -48.91 24.78 14.73
CA ASP A 451 -48.28 24.79 16.06
C ASP A 451 -46.96 25.60 16.11
N SER A 452 -46.55 26.22 15.00
CA SER A 452 -45.29 26.98 14.90
C SER A 452 -45.42 28.31 14.14
N PRO A 453 -46.39 29.19 14.47
CA PRO A 453 -46.68 30.40 13.69
C PRO A 453 -45.48 31.36 13.57
N LYS A 454 -44.66 31.46 14.62
CA LYS A 454 -43.45 32.29 14.63
C LYS A 454 -42.40 31.83 13.62
N ALA A 455 -42.25 30.50 13.43
CA ALA A 455 -41.32 29.94 12.47
C ALA A 455 -41.76 30.23 11.02
N VAL A 456 -43.08 30.26 10.78
CA VAL A 456 -43.69 30.62 9.49
C VAL A 456 -43.44 32.09 9.16
N GLU A 457 -43.65 32.99 10.13
CA GLU A 457 -43.38 34.43 9.96
C GLU A 457 -41.90 34.71 9.70
N ASP A 458 -40.99 34.10 10.48
CA ASP A 458 -39.54 34.26 10.30
C ASP A 458 -39.07 33.74 8.93
N PHE A 459 -39.64 32.63 8.44
CA PHE A 459 -39.34 32.11 7.11
C PHE A 459 -39.79 33.06 6.00
N ARG A 460 -41.03 33.59 6.09
CA ARG A 460 -41.55 34.59 5.15
C ARG A 460 -40.77 35.91 5.17
N ALA A 461 -40.17 36.25 6.31
CA ALA A 461 -39.24 37.39 6.44
C ALA A 461 -37.82 37.12 5.89
N GLY A 462 -37.58 35.95 5.26
CA GLY A 462 -36.32 35.60 4.59
C GLY A 462 -35.36 34.75 5.42
N LYS A 463 -35.70 34.35 6.66
CA LYS A 463 -34.82 33.50 7.48
C LYS A 463 -35.07 32.01 7.17
N GLN A 464 -34.39 31.52 6.13
CA GLN A 464 -34.47 30.13 5.67
C GLN A 464 -34.21 29.06 6.76
N GLN A 465 -33.47 29.38 7.82
CA GLN A 465 -33.18 28.44 8.91
C GLN A 465 -34.37 28.23 9.88
N ALA A 466 -35.39 29.09 9.83
CA ALA A 466 -36.53 29.05 10.76
C ALA A 466 -37.41 27.79 10.65
N ILE A 467 -37.32 27.04 9.54
CA ILE A 467 -38.08 25.81 9.31
C ILE A 467 -37.49 24.57 9.98
N GLY A 468 -36.24 24.61 10.46
CA GLY A 468 -35.57 23.47 11.10
C GLY A 468 -36.37 22.85 12.27
N PRO A 469 -36.88 23.66 13.21
CA PRO A 469 -37.75 23.18 14.30
C PRO A 469 -39.08 22.57 13.81
N VAL A 470 -39.65 23.08 12.70
CA VAL A 470 -40.89 22.56 12.11
C VAL A 470 -40.66 21.17 11.52
N ILE A 471 -39.56 21.00 10.77
CA ILE A 471 -39.11 19.69 10.26
C ILE A 471 -38.96 18.70 11.43
N GLY A 472 -38.32 19.12 12.53
CA GLY A 472 -38.17 18.29 13.72
C GLY A 472 -39.50 17.85 14.36
N LYS A 473 -40.57 18.66 14.29
CA LYS A 473 -41.90 18.29 14.77
C LYS A 473 -42.58 17.27 13.85
N VAL A 474 -42.52 17.49 12.53
CA VAL A 474 -43.07 16.54 11.53
C VAL A 474 -42.40 15.18 11.65
N MET A 475 -41.07 15.16 11.77
CA MET A 475 -40.27 13.92 11.92
C MET A 475 -40.54 13.17 13.24
N LYS A 476 -41.02 13.85 14.28
CA LYS A 476 -41.46 13.20 15.53
C LYS A 476 -42.82 12.53 15.41
N GLN A 477 -43.72 13.12 14.62
CA GLN A 477 -45.06 12.57 14.38
C GLN A 477 -45.01 11.41 13.37
N LEU A 478 -44.17 11.52 12.35
CA LEU A 478 -43.97 10.51 11.31
C LEU A 478 -42.61 9.84 11.47
N LYS A 479 -42.59 8.74 12.24
CA LYS A 479 -41.39 7.90 12.37
C LYS A 479 -41.03 7.33 10.98
N GLY A 480 -39.84 7.68 10.47
CA GLY A 480 -39.33 7.16 9.20
C GLY A 480 -39.60 8.04 7.97
N ALA A 481 -40.14 9.25 8.13
CA ALA A 481 -40.26 10.21 7.02
C ALA A 481 -38.89 10.67 6.50
N ASP A 482 -38.77 10.96 5.21
CA ASP A 482 -37.56 11.54 4.62
C ASP A 482 -37.48 13.04 4.94
N ALA A 483 -36.45 13.45 5.70
CA ALA A 483 -36.24 14.83 6.09
C ALA A 483 -36.06 15.78 4.90
N LYS A 484 -35.52 15.31 3.76
CA LYS A 484 -35.36 16.12 2.56
C LYS A 484 -36.72 16.37 1.90
N ALA A 485 -37.51 15.33 1.68
CA ALA A 485 -38.87 15.43 1.16
C ALA A 485 -39.79 16.30 2.06
N VAL A 486 -39.72 16.13 3.38
CA VAL A 486 -40.44 16.96 4.36
C VAL A 486 -40.04 18.43 4.22
N ARG A 487 -38.74 18.72 4.09
CA ARG A 487 -38.23 20.08 3.93
C ARG A 487 -38.71 20.71 2.63
N GLU A 488 -38.58 20.01 1.51
CA GLU A 488 -39.03 20.48 0.19
C GLU A 488 -40.53 20.79 0.22
N ARG A 489 -41.34 19.89 0.81
CA ARG A 489 -42.79 20.09 0.88
C ARG A 489 -43.23 21.23 1.81
N ILE A 490 -42.56 21.42 2.95
CA ILE A 490 -42.81 22.57 3.84
C ILE A 490 -42.50 23.88 3.10
N ILE A 491 -41.40 23.93 2.34
CA ILE A 491 -41.02 25.12 1.57
C ILE A 491 -42.07 25.41 0.49
N GLU A 492 -42.55 24.38 -0.19
CA GLU A 492 -43.62 24.50 -1.20
C GLU A 492 -44.91 25.06 -0.58
N ARG A 493 -45.40 24.49 0.53
CA ARG A 493 -46.61 25.00 1.23
C ARG A 493 -46.49 26.39 1.81
N LEU A 494 -45.29 26.85 2.14
CA LEU A 494 -45.05 28.22 2.64
C LEU A 494 -44.91 29.25 1.50
N SER A 495 -44.69 28.77 0.28
CA SER A 495 -44.56 29.58 -0.94
C SER A 495 -45.89 29.68 -1.72
N GLU A 496 -46.81 28.73 -1.49
CA GLU A 496 -48.24 28.83 -1.82
C GLU A 496 -48.98 29.78 -0.87
#